data_AF-A0A267GZW3-F1
#
_entry.id   AF-A0A267GZW3-F1
#
_cell.length_a   1.000
_cell.length_b   1.000
_cell.length_c   1.000
_cell.angle_alpha   90.00
_cell.angle_beta   90.00
_cell.angle_gamma   90.00
#
_symmetry.space_group_name_H-M   'P 1'
#
loop_
_entity.id
_entity.type
_entity.pdbx_description
1 polymer ?
#
loop_
_entity_poly.entity_id
_entity_poly.type
_entity_poly.pdbx_seq_one_letter_code
_entity_poly.pdbx_strand_id
1 'polypeptide(L)'
;MYLSAVRDERDRALAQVKSLARELDDSRRSAANLQMVLDKFQNPGAAASSSALDQSAAAAPAASTRNDEIRAYRDRAARAEAERLRLARELEACRAQLAESAEAVAAAGRLAAAADTHDDERAKLLADAAAAREEAAAAAEEIRALKAGSVEKPLIRSLVLACVHAPPAKRLEALQVMAHCLGVSDADLASASGGGVVGGPSAVSGVSAADAAAAAAKKSLGEEFVKFLQRESAPKKVLPLPLPAPEETAAAAARSRSRSPSGVFQDPQLPQSTQPHSVPIQLLNLSLP
;
A
#
# COMPACT_ATOMS: atom_id res chain seq x y z
N MET A 1 -14.67 -125.25 -44.08
CA MET A 1 -14.06 -124.39 -45.11
C MET A 1 -15.03 -123.37 -45.72
N TYR A 2 -16.32 -123.65 -45.92
CA TYR A 2 -17.24 -122.69 -46.55
C TYR A 2 -17.54 -121.41 -45.74
N LEU A 3 -17.60 -121.50 -44.41
CA LEU A 3 -17.89 -120.33 -43.55
C LEU A 3 -16.79 -119.26 -43.56
N SER A 4 -15.52 -119.64 -43.74
CA SER A 4 -14.41 -118.69 -43.81
C SER A 4 -14.40 -117.92 -45.13
N ALA A 5 -14.70 -118.59 -46.25
CA ALA A 5 -14.78 -117.94 -47.56
C ALA A 5 -15.91 -116.89 -47.62
N VAL A 6 -17.08 -117.21 -47.07
CA VAL A 6 -18.22 -116.26 -46.96
C VAL A 6 -17.88 -115.09 -46.03
N ARG A 7 -17.12 -115.33 -44.95
CA ARG A 7 -16.64 -114.28 -44.06
C ARG A 7 -15.64 -113.35 -44.75
N ASP A 8 -14.70 -113.91 -45.52
CA ASP A 8 -13.72 -113.12 -46.29
C ASP A 8 -14.39 -112.30 -47.39
N GLU A 9 -15.40 -112.86 -48.07
CA GLU A 9 -16.19 -112.14 -49.06
C GLU A 9 -17.00 -110.99 -48.44
N ARG A 10 -17.64 -111.24 -47.29
CA ARG A 10 -18.30 -110.20 -46.49
C ARG A 10 -17.31 -109.11 -46.07
N ASP A 11 -16.14 -109.48 -45.57
CA ASP A 11 -15.15 -108.52 -45.08
C ASP A 11 -14.56 -107.69 -46.24
N ARG A 12 -14.41 -108.28 -47.44
CA ARG A 12 -14.08 -107.55 -48.68
C ARG A 12 -15.20 -106.59 -49.10
N ALA A 13 -16.45 -107.03 -49.09
CA ALA A 13 -17.59 -106.17 -49.40
C ALA A 13 -17.72 -105.00 -48.42
N LEU A 14 -17.51 -105.24 -47.11
CA LEU A 14 -17.50 -104.18 -46.10
C LEU A 14 -16.34 -103.20 -46.30
N ALA A 15 -15.16 -103.67 -46.72
CA ALA A 15 -14.05 -102.79 -47.06
C ALA A 15 -14.36 -101.91 -48.27
N GLN A 16 -15.01 -102.45 -49.31
CA GLN A 16 -15.48 -101.70 -50.48
C GLN A 16 -16.54 -100.66 -50.09
N VAL A 17 -17.55 -101.03 -49.30
CA VAL A 17 -18.57 -100.10 -48.81
C VAL A 17 -17.94 -98.95 -48.03
N LYS A 18 -16.94 -99.22 -47.18
CA LYS A 18 -16.21 -98.17 -46.44
C LYS A 18 -15.37 -97.28 -47.36
N SER A 19 -14.80 -97.80 -48.44
CA SER A 19 -14.08 -96.99 -49.44
C SER A 19 -15.05 -96.05 -50.17
N LEU A 20 -16.15 -96.61 -50.68
CA LEU A 20 -17.19 -95.85 -51.39
C LEU A 20 -17.83 -94.78 -50.49
N ALA A 21 -18.02 -95.08 -49.20
CA ALA A 21 -18.52 -94.09 -48.23
C ALA A 21 -17.55 -92.91 -48.06
N ARG A 22 -16.23 -93.16 -48.04
CA ARG A 22 -15.21 -92.09 -47.97
C ARG A 22 -15.17 -91.27 -49.26
N GLU A 23 -15.20 -91.93 -50.41
CA GLU A 23 -15.25 -91.25 -51.72
C GLU A 23 -16.50 -90.36 -51.85
N LEU A 24 -17.64 -90.82 -51.34
CA LEU A 24 -18.88 -90.03 -51.31
C LEU A 24 -18.74 -88.82 -50.38
N ASP A 25 -18.13 -88.98 -49.20
CA ASP A 25 -17.90 -87.87 -48.27
C ASP A 25 -16.91 -86.85 -48.85
N ASP A 26 -15.85 -87.30 -49.53
CA ASP A 26 -14.89 -86.43 -50.19
C ASP A 26 -15.54 -85.69 -51.39
N SER A 27 -16.38 -86.38 -52.17
CA SER A 27 -17.19 -85.77 -53.23
C SER A 27 -18.15 -84.73 -52.66
N ARG A 28 -18.84 -85.01 -51.55
CA ARG A 28 -19.72 -84.06 -50.86
C ARG A 28 -18.98 -82.84 -50.36
N ARG A 29 -17.79 -83.01 -49.77
CA ARG A 29 -16.94 -81.88 -49.33
C ARG A 29 -16.48 -81.04 -50.52
N SER A 30 -16.08 -81.68 -51.62
CA SER A 30 -15.71 -80.97 -52.84
C SER A 30 -16.89 -80.19 -53.42
N ALA A 31 -18.08 -80.79 -53.46
CA ALA A 31 -19.29 -80.12 -53.92
C ALA A 31 -19.67 -78.93 -53.02
N ALA A 32 -19.58 -79.07 -51.69
CA ALA A 32 -19.82 -77.99 -50.76
C ALA A 32 -18.82 -76.83 -50.90
N ASN A 33 -17.54 -77.15 -51.09
CA ASN A 33 -16.49 -76.16 -51.34
C ASN A 33 -16.73 -75.42 -52.65
N LEU A 34 -17.08 -76.14 -53.72
CA LEU A 34 -17.41 -75.54 -55.01
C LEU A 34 -18.67 -74.67 -54.91
N GLN A 35 -19.70 -75.10 -54.19
CA GLN A 35 -20.90 -74.29 -53.95
C GLN A 35 -20.53 -72.97 -53.25
N MET A 36 -19.69 -73.03 -52.22
CA MET A 36 -19.23 -71.83 -51.52
C MET A 36 -18.42 -70.89 -52.43
N VAL A 37 -17.59 -71.45 -53.31
CA VAL A 37 -16.84 -70.66 -54.30
C VAL A 37 -17.80 -70.04 -55.32
N LEU A 38 -18.77 -70.80 -55.84
CA LEU A 38 -19.78 -70.31 -56.77
C LEU A 38 -20.66 -69.23 -56.15
N ASP A 39 -21.08 -69.39 -54.90
CA ASP A 39 -21.85 -68.37 -54.19
C ASP A 39 -21.04 -67.06 -54.05
N LYS A 40 -19.74 -67.15 -53.79
CA LYS A 40 -18.82 -65.98 -53.75
C LYS A 40 -18.63 -65.34 -55.13
N PHE A 41 -18.60 -66.13 -56.20
CA PHE A 41 -18.49 -65.64 -57.58
C PHE A 41 -19.81 -65.10 -58.15
N GLN A 42 -20.96 -65.61 -57.70
CA GLN A 42 -22.29 -65.13 -58.10
C GLN A 42 -22.68 -63.87 -57.34
N ASN A 43 -22.25 -63.75 -56.07
CA ASN A 43 -22.54 -62.59 -55.22
C ASN A 43 -21.28 -61.87 -54.70
N PRO A 44 -20.31 -61.50 -55.56
CA PRO A 44 -19.10 -60.79 -55.11
C PRO A 44 -19.46 -59.43 -54.52
N GLY A 45 -20.51 -58.79 -55.06
CA GLY A 45 -21.05 -57.54 -54.56
C GLY A 45 -21.73 -57.66 -53.19
N ALA A 46 -22.45 -58.75 -52.90
CA ALA A 46 -23.14 -58.89 -51.61
C ALA A 46 -22.18 -59.18 -50.45
N ALA A 47 -21.15 -60.02 -50.69
CA ALA A 47 -20.11 -60.29 -49.69
C ALA A 47 -19.20 -59.06 -49.46
N ALA A 48 -18.80 -58.37 -50.52
CA ALA A 48 -18.02 -57.14 -50.39
C ALA A 48 -18.83 -56.01 -49.73
N SER A 49 -20.09 -55.83 -50.13
CA SER A 49 -20.96 -54.77 -49.58
C SER A 49 -21.34 -55.04 -48.14
N SER A 50 -21.65 -56.28 -47.76
CA SER A 50 -21.88 -56.62 -46.34
C SER A 50 -20.62 -56.38 -45.50
N SER A 51 -19.44 -56.79 -45.98
CA SER A 51 -18.19 -56.52 -45.25
C SER A 51 -17.86 -55.02 -45.18
N ALA A 52 -18.17 -54.24 -46.22
CA ALA A 52 -17.93 -52.81 -46.26
C ALA A 52 -18.94 -52.04 -45.38
N LEU A 53 -20.19 -52.50 -45.31
CA LEU A 53 -21.22 -51.98 -44.41
C LEU A 53 -20.87 -52.29 -42.95
N ASP A 54 -20.41 -53.52 -42.64
CA ASP A 54 -19.95 -53.89 -41.31
C ASP A 54 -18.69 -53.12 -40.90
N GLN A 55 -17.74 -52.94 -41.82
CA GLN A 55 -16.56 -52.11 -41.58
C GLN A 55 -16.91 -50.63 -41.39
N SER A 56 -17.87 -50.10 -42.17
CA SER A 56 -18.37 -48.73 -42.01
C SER A 56 -19.11 -48.54 -40.68
N ALA A 57 -19.94 -49.52 -40.30
CA ALA A 57 -20.65 -49.55 -39.03
C ALA A 57 -19.71 -49.67 -37.83
N ALA A 58 -18.60 -50.42 -37.96
CA ALA A 58 -17.55 -50.50 -36.95
C ALA A 58 -16.62 -49.28 -36.93
N ALA A 59 -16.41 -48.61 -38.08
CA ALA A 59 -15.60 -47.41 -38.18
C ALA A 59 -16.32 -46.16 -37.64
N ALA A 60 -17.65 -46.10 -37.71
CA ALA A 60 -18.45 -44.98 -37.19
C ALA A 60 -18.23 -44.71 -35.67
N PRO A 61 -18.29 -45.69 -34.75
CA PRO A 61 -18.01 -45.45 -33.34
C PRO A 61 -16.54 -45.08 -33.10
N ALA A 62 -15.60 -45.68 -33.83
CA ALA A 62 -14.17 -45.34 -33.72
C ALA A 62 -13.85 -43.92 -34.22
N ALA A 63 -14.57 -43.44 -35.24
CA ALA A 63 -14.46 -42.07 -35.73
C ALA A 63 -15.08 -41.06 -34.72
N SER A 64 -16.17 -41.44 -34.06
CA SER A 64 -16.81 -40.63 -33.01
C SER A 64 -15.88 -40.46 -31.80
N THR A 65 -15.32 -41.56 -31.26
CA THR A 65 -14.42 -41.51 -30.11
C THR A 65 -13.18 -40.66 -30.39
N ARG A 66 -12.59 -40.81 -31.59
CA ARG A 66 -11.47 -39.98 -32.03
C ARG A 66 -11.84 -38.50 -32.10
N ASN A 67 -13.05 -38.16 -32.56
CA ASN A 67 -13.52 -36.77 -32.60
C ASN A 67 -13.70 -36.19 -31.19
N ASP A 68 -14.22 -36.99 -30.26
CA ASP A 68 -14.42 -36.61 -28.86
C ASP A 68 -13.08 -36.39 -28.15
N GLU A 69 -12.08 -37.23 -28.40
CA GLU A 69 -10.71 -37.03 -27.91
C GLU A 69 -10.11 -35.73 -28.44
N ILE A 70 -10.20 -35.47 -29.75
CA ILE A 70 -9.71 -34.23 -30.37
C ILE A 70 -10.41 -33.01 -29.74
N ARG A 71 -11.71 -33.09 -29.48
CA ARG A 71 -12.45 -32.02 -28.79
C ARG A 71 -11.93 -31.82 -27.37
N ALA A 72 -11.75 -32.89 -26.61
CA ALA A 72 -11.22 -32.81 -25.25
C ALA A 72 -9.80 -32.20 -25.21
N TYR A 73 -8.93 -32.53 -26.18
CA TYR A 73 -7.61 -31.92 -26.30
C TYR A 73 -7.70 -30.43 -26.63
N ARG A 74 -8.57 -30.02 -27.55
CA ARG A 74 -8.78 -28.60 -27.88
C ARG A 74 -9.31 -27.82 -26.68
N ASP A 75 -10.25 -28.38 -25.93
CA ASP A 75 -10.80 -27.73 -24.74
C ASP A 75 -9.75 -27.60 -23.63
N ARG A 76 -8.87 -28.61 -23.47
CA ARG A 76 -7.73 -28.53 -22.53
C ARG A 76 -6.73 -27.45 -22.97
N ALA A 77 -6.41 -27.37 -24.25
CA ALA A 77 -5.52 -26.34 -24.79
C ALA A 77 -6.10 -24.92 -24.58
N ALA A 78 -7.39 -24.72 -24.90
CA ALA A 78 -8.06 -23.45 -24.70
C ALA A 78 -8.10 -23.02 -23.21
N ARG A 79 -8.33 -23.96 -22.28
CA ARG A 79 -8.25 -23.70 -20.84
C ARG A 79 -6.84 -23.31 -20.40
N ALA A 80 -5.82 -24.01 -20.89
CA ALA A 80 -4.43 -23.70 -20.58
C ALA A 80 -4.02 -22.31 -21.09
N GLU A 81 -4.47 -21.92 -22.28
CA GLU A 81 -4.25 -20.58 -22.83
C GLU A 81 -4.96 -19.49 -22.02
N ALA A 82 -6.20 -19.75 -21.58
CA ALA A 82 -6.95 -18.83 -20.73
C ALA A 82 -6.26 -18.60 -19.38
N GLU A 83 -5.79 -19.68 -18.73
CA GLU A 83 -5.02 -19.58 -17.49
C GLU A 83 -3.69 -18.86 -17.71
N ARG A 84 -2.98 -19.14 -18.81
CA ARG A 84 -1.74 -18.44 -19.15
C ARG A 84 -1.97 -16.93 -19.31
N LEU A 85 -3.06 -16.53 -19.98
CA LEU A 85 -3.41 -15.13 -20.17
C LEU A 85 -3.82 -14.47 -18.86
N ARG A 86 -4.55 -15.18 -17.99
CA ARG A 86 -4.90 -14.72 -16.65
C ARG A 86 -3.65 -14.47 -15.81
N LEU A 87 -2.74 -15.45 -15.74
CA LEU A 87 -1.48 -15.32 -15.01
C LEU A 87 -0.60 -14.21 -15.58
N ALA A 88 -0.56 -14.03 -16.90
CA ALA A 88 0.16 -12.92 -17.52
C ALA A 88 -0.36 -11.55 -17.06
N ARG A 89 -1.69 -11.38 -16.99
CA ARG A 89 -2.31 -10.15 -16.46
C ARG A 89 -2.03 -9.95 -14.97
N GLU A 90 -2.09 -11.01 -14.17
CA GLU A 90 -1.74 -10.95 -12.75
C GLU A 90 -0.27 -10.55 -12.55
N LEU A 91 0.64 -11.10 -13.36
CA LEU A 91 2.05 -10.71 -13.34
C LEU A 91 2.28 -9.26 -13.75
N GLU A 92 1.57 -8.77 -14.77
CA GLU A 92 1.62 -7.36 -15.17
C GLU A 92 1.10 -6.44 -14.08
N ALA A 93 -0.02 -6.79 -13.43
CA ALA A 93 -0.55 -6.04 -12.29
C ALA A 93 0.43 -6.01 -11.11
N CYS A 94 1.02 -7.16 -10.74
CA CYS A 94 2.03 -7.21 -9.69
C CYS A 94 3.28 -6.40 -10.05
N ARG A 95 3.73 -6.42 -11.32
CA ARG A 95 4.86 -5.60 -11.78
C ARG A 95 4.55 -4.10 -11.69
N ALA A 96 3.34 -3.70 -12.04
CA ALA A 96 2.90 -2.31 -11.90
C ALA A 96 2.92 -1.86 -10.43
N GLN A 97 2.39 -2.68 -9.51
CA GLN A 97 2.43 -2.40 -8.07
C GLN A 97 3.86 -2.33 -7.51
N LEU A 98 4.76 -3.19 -8.01
CA LEU A 98 6.16 -3.17 -7.61
C LEU A 98 6.87 -1.90 -8.12
N ALA A 99 6.57 -1.47 -9.34
CA ALA A 99 7.08 -0.21 -9.89
C ALA A 99 6.58 1.00 -9.07
N GLU A 100 5.29 1.04 -8.72
CA GLU A 100 4.71 2.09 -7.87
C GLU A 100 5.35 2.09 -6.48
N SER A 101 5.53 0.92 -5.87
CA SER A 101 6.19 0.79 -4.56
C SER A 101 7.66 1.23 -4.63
N ALA A 102 8.38 0.91 -5.71
CA ALA A 102 9.75 1.34 -5.92
C ALA A 102 9.84 2.87 -6.08
N GLU A 103 8.88 3.49 -6.77
CA GLU A 103 8.79 4.95 -6.89
C GLU A 103 8.47 5.60 -5.53
N ALA A 104 7.56 5.03 -4.75
CA ALA A 104 7.27 5.49 -3.39
C ALA A 104 8.50 5.42 -2.47
N VAL A 105 9.28 4.34 -2.57
CA VAL A 105 10.55 4.20 -1.83
C VAL A 105 11.58 5.22 -2.31
N ALA A 106 11.71 5.45 -3.62
CA ALA A 106 12.59 6.48 -4.15
C ALA A 106 12.16 7.89 -3.69
N ALA A 107 10.85 8.16 -3.62
CA ALA A 107 10.31 9.41 -3.09
C ALA A 107 10.60 9.56 -1.58
N ALA A 108 10.42 8.50 -0.80
CA ALA A 108 10.79 8.48 0.61
C ALA A 108 12.29 8.71 0.81
N GLY A 109 13.14 8.13 -0.05
CA GLY A 109 14.58 8.38 -0.04
C GLY A 109 14.95 9.83 -0.34
N ARG A 110 14.28 10.47 -1.31
CA ARG A 110 14.46 11.91 -1.57
C ARG A 110 14.02 12.78 -0.39
N LEU A 111 12.91 12.42 0.26
CA LEU A 111 12.42 13.13 1.44
C LEU A 111 13.36 12.97 2.64
N ALA A 112 13.90 11.77 2.83
CA ALA A 112 14.91 11.52 3.87
C ALA A 112 16.16 12.38 3.64
N ALA A 113 16.68 12.44 2.41
CA ALA A 113 17.81 13.31 2.09
C ALA A 113 17.50 14.80 2.33
N ALA A 114 16.28 15.26 2.02
CA ALA A 114 15.85 16.63 2.33
C ALA A 114 15.74 16.87 3.85
N ALA A 115 15.24 15.89 4.61
CA ALA A 115 15.19 15.96 6.06
C ALA A 115 16.59 16.06 6.68
N ASP A 116 17.55 15.27 6.19
CA ASP A 116 18.95 15.33 6.64
C ASP A 116 19.53 16.73 6.42
N THR A 117 19.28 17.36 5.25
CA THR A 117 19.75 18.73 4.99
C THR A 117 19.10 19.75 5.94
N HIS A 118 17.83 19.59 6.27
CA HIS A 118 17.14 20.48 7.21
C HIS A 118 17.61 20.28 8.66
N ASP A 119 17.94 19.06 9.05
CA ASP A 119 18.53 18.79 10.38
C ASP A 119 19.94 19.38 10.48
N ASP A 120 20.75 19.33 9.41
CA ASP A 120 22.05 20.01 9.35
C ASP A 120 21.90 21.54 9.47
N GLU A 121 20.95 22.14 8.76
CA GLU A 121 20.64 23.57 8.88
C GLU A 121 20.17 23.93 10.29
N ARG A 122 19.30 23.10 10.88
CA ARG A 122 18.81 23.28 12.25
C ARG A 122 19.95 23.19 13.26
N ALA A 123 20.87 22.26 13.10
CA ALA A 123 22.04 22.12 13.95
C ALA A 123 22.94 23.37 13.87
N LYS A 124 23.16 23.91 12.68
CA LYS A 124 23.91 25.17 12.48
C LYS A 124 23.25 26.36 13.17
N LEU A 125 21.94 26.56 12.94
CA LEU A 125 21.20 27.65 13.59
C LEU A 125 21.18 27.54 15.11
N LEU A 126 21.10 26.31 15.64
CA LEU A 126 21.20 26.07 17.08
C LEU A 126 22.61 26.41 17.62
N ALA A 127 23.66 26.09 16.87
CA ALA A 127 25.03 26.46 17.22
C ALA A 127 25.23 27.99 17.20
N ASP A 128 24.74 28.67 16.17
CA ASP A 128 24.82 30.13 16.05
C ASP A 128 24.03 30.82 17.18
N ALA A 129 22.84 30.31 17.52
CA ALA A 129 22.04 30.81 18.63
C ALA A 129 22.73 30.60 19.99
N ALA A 130 23.44 29.48 20.16
CA ALA A 130 24.23 29.23 21.37
C ALA A 130 25.42 30.21 21.47
N ALA A 131 26.14 30.43 20.37
CA ALA A 131 27.25 31.38 20.31
C ALA A 131 26.79 32.82 20.59
N ALA A 132 25.70 33.26 19.96
CA ALA A 132 25.12 34.59 20.19
C ALA A 132 24.66 34.77 21.65
N ARG A 133 24.16 33.69 22.28
CA ARG A 133 23.76 33.71 23.70
C ARG A 133 24.98 33.81 24.63
N GLU A 134 26.07 33.14 24.30
CA GLU A 134 27.34 33.24 25.03
C GLU A 134 27.92 34.67 24.93
N GLU A 135 27.95 35.24 23.73
CA GLU A 135 28.40 36.61 23.51
C GLU A 135 27.54 37.64 24.26
N ALA A 136 26.21 37.47 24.21
CA ALA A 136 25.29 38.32 24.97
C ALA A 136 25.48 38.19 26.48
N ALA A 137 25.78 36.99 26.99
CA ALA A 137 26.08 36.77 28.39
C ALA A 137 27.40 37.44 28.80
N ALA A 138 28.44 37.34 27.97
CA ALA A 138 29.72 38.00 28.19
C ALA A 138 29.57 39.54 28.21
N ALA A 139 28.85 40.11 27.23
CA ALA A 139 28.56 41.55 27.18
C ALA A 139 27.73 42.02 28.38
N ALA A 140 26.76 41.22 28.83
CA ALA A 140 25.97 41.53 30.02
C ALA A 140 26.84 41.55 31.30
N GLU A 141 27.79 40.63 31.43
CA GLU A 141 28.75 40.62 32.55
C GLU A 141 29.72 41.80 32.47
N GLU A 142 30.19 42.19 31.29
CA GLU A 142 31.01 43.40 31.13
C GLU A 142 30.23 44.66 31.54
N ILE A 143 28.98 44.81 31.10
CA ILE A 143 28.11 45.91 31.53
C ILE A 143 27.91 45.89 33.05
N ARG A 144 27.74 44.71 33.65
CA ARG A 144 27.62 44.57 35.11
C ARG A 144 28.90 44.98 35.81
N ALA A 145 30.07 44.60 35.30
CA ALA A 145 31.37 45.00 35.82
C ALA A 145 31.60 46.52 35.71
N LEU A 146 31.23 47.13 34.58
CA LEU A 146 31.29 48.58 34.39
C LEU A 146 30.34 49.34 35.32
N LYS A 147 29.12 48.84 35.54
CA LYS A 147 28.19 49.39 36.54
C LYS A 147 28.70 49.21 37.98
N ALA A 148 29.41 48.13 38.27
CA ALA A 148 30.03 47.90 39.58
C ALA A 148 31.29 48.75 39.80
N GLY A 149 31.92 49.23 38.73
CA GLY A 149 32.97 50.25 38.74
C GLY A 149 32.44 51.56 39.33
N SER A 150 32.58 51.69 40.65
CA SER A 150 32.03 52.75 41.49
C SER A 150 32.52 54.17 41.12
N VAL A 151 31.93 54.77 40.08
CA VAL A 151 32.05 56.22 39.82
C VAL A 151 31.17 57.01 40.81
N GLU A 152 30.22 56.35 41.45
CA GLU A 152 29.28 56.97 42.40
C GLU A 152 29.98 57.59 43.62
N LYS A 153 30.97 56.92 44.23
CA LYS A 153 31.64 57.43 45.44
C LYS A 153 32.45 58.73 45.20
N PRO A 154 33.34 58.84 44.21
CA PRO A 154 34.06 60.09 43.94
C PRO A 154 33.12 61.19 43.45
N LEU A 155 32.08 60.86 42.67
CA LEU A 155 31.09 61.82 42.19
C LEU A 155 30.26 62.40 43.33
N ILE A 156 29.72 61.56 44.22
CA ILE A 156 29.00 61.98 45.43
C ILE A 156 29.92 62.82 46.33
N ARG A 157 31.18 62.41 46.51
CA ARG A 157 32.16 63.18 47.29
C ARG A 157 32.41 64.56 46.69
N SER A 158 32.56 64.67 45.36
CA SER A 158 32.75 65.94 44.67
C SER A 158 31.52 66.84 44.78
N LEU A 159 30.33 66.25 44.68
CA LEU A 159 29.06 66.95 44.79
C LEU A 159 28.89 67.55 46.19
N VAL A 160 29.11 66.74 47.24
CA VAL A 160 29.10 67.19 48.64
C VAL A 160 30.15 68.28 48.88
N LEU A 161 31.36 68.13 48.33
CA LEU A 161 32.42 69.12 48.48
C LEU A 161 32.05 70.48 47.86
N ALA A 162 31.37 70.47 46.71
CA ALA A 162 30.90 71.68 46.03
C ALA A 162 29.88 72.45 46.87
N CYS A 163 29.00 71.76 47.61
CA CYS A 163 28.05 72.41 48.50
C CYS A 163 28.65 72.93 49.80
N VAL A 164 29.68 72.26 50.33
CA VAL A 164 30.42 72.75 51.50
C VAL A 164 31.23 74.01 51.17
N HIS A 165 31.78 74.10 49.95
CA HIS A 165 32.56 75.25 49.49
C HIS A 165 31.72 76.39 48.89
N ALA A 166 30.40 76.22 48.78
CA ALA A 166 29.53 77.29 48.29
C ALA A 166 29.46 78.45 49.31
N PRO A 167 29.44 79.72 48.84
CA PRO A 167 29.28 80.89 49.71
C PRO A 167 28.04 80.77 50.61
N PRO A 168 28.08 81.27 51.86
CA PRO A 168 27.05 80.98 52.86
C PRO A 168 25.63 81.40 52.47
N ALA A 169 25.49 82.39 51.59
CA ALA A 169 24.22 82.87 51.05
C ALA A 169 23.60 81.93 49.98
N LYS A 170 24.39 81.05 49.35
CA LYS A 170 23.96 80.18 48.24
C LYS A 170 24.00 78.68 48.58
N ARG A 171 24.35 78.32 49.81
CA ARG A 171 24.46 76.91 50.24
C ARG A 171 23.14 76.15 50.15
N LEU A 172 22.02 76.81 50.47
CA LEU A 172 20.68 76.21 50.38
C LEU A 172 20.29 75.92 48.93
N GLU A 173 20.55 76.87 48.02
CA GLU A 173 20.31 76.73 46.59
C GLU A 173 21.21 75.64 45.98
N ALA A 174 22.49 75.59 46.38
CA ALA A 174 23.40 74.54 45.97
C ALA A 174 22.94 73.15 46.47
N LEU A 175 22.40 73.06 47.70
CA LEU A 175 21.83 71.83 48.26
C LEU A 175 20.58 71.36 47.49
N GLN A 176 19.71 72.29 47.09
CA GLN A 176 18.53 72.01 46.26
C GLN A 176 18.96 71.48 44.88
N VAL A 177 19.95 72.10 44.25
CA VAL A 177 20.51 71.64 42.97
C VAL A 177 21.13 70.25 43.11
N MET A 178 21.92 69.99 44.17
CA MET A 178 22.45 68.65 44.42
C MET A 178 21.35 67.59 44.56
N ALA A 179 20.28 67.91 45.29
CA ALA A 179 19.20 66.97 45.51
C ALA A 179 18.42 66.67 44.23
N HIS A 180 18.22 67.68 43.38
CA HIS A 180 17.63 67.49 42.06
C HIS A 180 18.53 66.66 41.14
N CYS A 181 19.85 66.87 41.17
CA CYS A 181 20.83 66.04 40.45
C CYS A 181 20.86 64.58 40.94
N LEU A 182 20.52 64.33 42.20
CA LEU A 182 20.38 62.99 42.78
C LEU A 182 18.99 62.38 42.57
N GLY A 183 18.08 63.09 41.87
CA GLY A 183 16.72 62.61 41.60
C GLY A 183 15.80 62.60 42.82
N VAL A 184 16.15 63.33 43.88
CA VAL A 184 15.31 63.50 45.06
C VAL A 184 14.12 64.38 44.68
N SER A 185 12.90 63.88 44.88
CA SER A 185 11.69 64.61 44.54
C SER A 185 11.48 65.81 45.46
N ASP A 186 10.82 66.86 44.98
CA ASP A 186 10.53 68.06 45.79
C ASP A 186 9.73 67.73 47.06
N ALA A 187 8.96 66.63 47.05
CA ALA A 187 8.23 66.11 48.20
C ALA A 187 9.16 65.56 49.29
N ASP A 188 10.24 64.87 48.90
CA ASP A 188 11.23 64.34 49.84
C ASP A 188 12.09 65.47 50.44
N LEU A 189 12.39 66.50 49.64
CA LEU A 189 13.09 67.71 50.09
C LEU A 189 12.29 68.51 51.12
N ALA A 190 10.99 68.65 50.88
CA ALA A 190 10.07 69.34 51.78
C ALA A 190 9.92 68.59 53.12
N SER A 191 9.96 67.25 53.10
CA SER A 191 9.93 66.44 54.33
C SER A 191 11.19 66.60 55.19
N ALA A 192 12.34 66.85 54.55
CA ALA A 192 13.63 67.02 55.22
C ALA A 192 13.85 68.44 55.77
N SER A 193 13.22 69.47 55.18
CA SER A 193 13.38 70.88 55.59
C SER A 193 12.51 71.32 56.77
N GLY A 194 11.81 70.40 57.44
CA GLY A 194 11.14 70.65 58.71
C GLY A 194 9.63 70.89 58.59
N GLY A 195 8.88 70.06 59.31
CA GLY A 195 7.44 70.22 59.55
C GLY A 195 6.72 68.88 59.50
N GLY A 196 6.51 68.26 60.66
CA GLY A 196 5.73 67.02 60.75
C GLY A 196 4.25 67.21 60.40
N VAL A 197 3.57 66.06 60.25
CA VAL A 197 2.11 65.79 60.33
C VAL A 197 1.52 65.12 59.08
N VAL A 198 1.29 63.79 59.23
CA VAL A 198 0.03 63.03 59.02
C VAL A 198 -0.67 63.00 57.65
N GLY A 199 -0.92 61.76 57.20
CA GLY A 199 -2.15 61.32 56.48
C GLY A 199 -2.01 61.29 54.96
N GLY A 200 -2.05 60.17 54.26
CA GLY A 200 -3.08 59.12 54.21
C GLY A 200 -3.07 58.50 52.80
N PRO A 201 -3.75 57.36 52.55
CA PRO A 201 -3.32 56.35 51.58
C PRO A 201 -3.87 56.58 50.16
N SER A 202 -3.01 56.47 49.15
CA SER A 202 -3.45 56.35 47.74
C SER A 202 -3.56 54.88 47.33
N ALA A 203 -4.74 54.56 46.82
CA ALA A 203 -5.26 53.23 46.58
C ALA A 203 -4.46 52.41 45.56
N VAL A 204 -4.21 51.15 45.91
CA VAL A 204 -3.67 50.12 45.03
C VAL A 204 -4.81 49.43 44.28
N SER A 205 -5.30 50.04 43.19
CA SER A 205 -6.12 49.32 42.20
C SER A 205 -5.22 48.58 41.23
N GLY A 206 -4.69 47.45 41.69
CA GLY A 206 -3.94 46.50 40.87
C GLY A 206 -4.89 45.54 40.14
N VAL A 207 -5.43 45.97 39.01
CA VAL A 207 -5.82 45.03 37.94
C VAL A 207 -4.88 45.31 36.79
N SER A 208 -3.88 44.44 36.65
CA SER A 208 -2.85 44.55 35.64
C SER A 208 -3.47 44.49 34.24
N ALA A 209 -3.17 45.45 33.39
CA ALA A 209 -3.53 45.45 31.97
C ALA A 209 -3.07 44.17 31.24
N ALA A 210 -2.13 43.43 31.82
CA ALA A 210 -1.68 42.12 31.35
C ALA A 210 -2.77 41.04 31.41
N ASP A 211 -3.66 41.05 32.41
CA ASP A 211 -4.72 40.03 32.55
C ASP A 211 -5.86 40.26 31.55
N ALA A 212 -6.20 41.52 31.27
CA ALA A 212 -7.17 41.86 30.23
C ALA A 212 -6.63 41.53 28.82
N ALA A 213 -5.34 41.76 28.57
CA ALA A 213 -4.67 41.38 27.32
C ALA A 213 -4.57 39.86 27.14
N ALA A 214 -4.29 39.11 28.22
CA ALA A 214 -4.25 37.65 28.18
C ALA A 214 -5.64 37.03 27.96
N ALA A 215 -6.70 37.63 28.51
CA ALA A 215 -8.09 37.21 28.26
C ALA A 215 -8.55 37.53 26.83
N ALA A 216 -8.12 38.66 26.25
CA ALA A 216 -8.40 39.03 24.87
C ALA A 216 -7.63 38.14 23.86
N ALA A 217 -6.36 37.81 24.15
CA ALA A 217 -5.54 36.92 23.34
C ALA A 217 -6.08 35.47 23.30
N LYS A 218 -6.61 34.97 24.42
CA LYS A 218 -7.26 33.65 24.49
C LYS A 218 -8.54 33.58 23.65
N LYS A 219 -9.30 34.67 23.55
CA LYS A 219 -10.48 34.76 22.65
C LYS A 219 -10.06 34.83 21.18
N SER A 220 -9.00 35.58 20.87
CA SER A 220 -8.45 35.69 19.51
C SER A 220 -7.91 34.36 18.97
N LEU A 221 -7.17 33.60 19.80
CA LEU A 221 -6.64 32.29 19.39
C LEU A 221 -7.75 31.25 19.22
N GLY A 222 -8.76 31.27 20.09
CA GLY A 222 -9.91 30.38 19.98
C GLY A 222 -10.72 30.61 18.69
N GLU A 223 -10.96 31.87 18.32
CA GLU A 223 -11.62 32.22 17.06
C GLU A 223 -10.80 31.80 15.83
N GLU A 224 -9.48 31.95 15.90
CA GLU A 224 -8.59 31.58 14.81
C GLU A 224 -8.50 30.05 14.63
N PHE A 225 -8.55 29.30 15.73
CA PHE A 225 -8.65 27.84 15.72
C PHE A 225 -9.98 27.34 15.14
N VAL A 226 -11.11 28.00 15.48
CA VAL A 226 -12.42 27.68 14.88
C VAL A 226 -12.45 28.03 13.39
N LYS A 227 -11.87 29.17 12.98
CA LYS A 227 -11.72 29.52 11.56
C LYS A 227 -10.85 28.53 10.80
N PHE A 228 -9.77 28.04 11.42
CA PHE A 228 -8.93 27.00 10.86
C PHE A 228 -9.71 25.71 10.63
N LEU A 229 -10.43 25.24 11.65
CA LEU A 229 -11.29 24.05 11.53
C LEU A 229 -12.35 24.21 10.43
N GLN A 230 -13.00 25.37 10.33
CA GLN A 230 -13.98 25.64 9.27
C GLN A 230 -13.36 25.68 7.87
N ARG A 231 -12.12 26.16 7.74
CA ARG A 231 -11.39 26.24 6.48
C ARG A 231 -10.89 24.88 6.01
N GLU A 232 -10.52 24.00 6.95
CA GLU A 232 -10.04 22.66 6.64
C GLU A 232 -11.18 21.62 6.52
N SER A 233 -12.30 21.80 7.25
CA SER A 233 -13.45 20.89 7.22
C SER A 233 -14.29 21.00 5.94
N ALA A 234 -14.03 21.99 5.09
CA ALA A 234 -14.68 22.07 3.78
C ALA A 234 -14.11 20.97 2.88
N PRO A 235 -14.94 20.01 2.38
CA PRO A 235 -14.44 18.97 1.49
C PRO A 235 -13.78 19.62 0.27
N LYS A 236 -12.48 19.37 0.08
CA LYS A 236 -11.72 19.88 -1.07
C LYS A 236 -12.49 19.50 -2.33
N LYS A 237 -13.09 20.50 -2.97
CA LYS A 237 -13.79 20.36 -4.25
C LYS A 237 -12.78 19.75 -5.22
N VAL A 238 -13.02 18.49 -5.60
CA VAL A 238 -12.18 17.74 -6.51
C VAL A 238 -11.94 18.61 -7.74
N LEU A 239 -10.70 19.05 -7.92
CA LEU A 239 -10.30 19.79 -9.12
C LEU A 239 -10.44 18.80 -10.28
N PRO A 240 -11.26 19.11 -11.31
CA PRO A 240 -11.26 18.30 -12.50
C PRO A 240 -9.89 18.42 -13.15
N LEU A 241 -9.16 17.30 -13.22
CA LEU A 241 -7.93 17.20 -14.02
C LEU A 241 -8.23 17.70 -15.44
N PRO A 242 -7.34 18.51 -16.06
CA PRO A 242 -7.48 18.89 -17.46
C PRO A 242 -7.36 17.63 -18.33
N LEU A 243 -8.50 17.13 -18.81
CA LEU A 243 -8.54 16.21 -19.92
C LEU A 243 -8.22 17.01 -21.20
N PRO A 244 -7.28 16.56 -22.05
CA PRO A 244 -7.08 17.17 -23.36
C PRO A 244 -8.34 16.99 -24.21
N ALA A 245 -8.72 18.04 -24.94
CA ALA A 245 -9.91 18.10 -25.78
C ALA A 245 -9.92 16.99 -26.85
N PRO A 246 -11.10 16.43 -27.18
CA PRO A 246 -11.25 15.48 -28.27
C PRO A 246 -11.50 16.23 -29.58
N GLU A 247 -10.47 16.36 -30.41
CA GLU A 247 -10.71 16.28 -31.85
C GLU A 247 -10.45 14.83 -32.28
N GLU A 248 -11.32 14.33 -33.15
CA GLU A 248 -11.28 12.99 -33.75
C GLU A 248 -11.55 11.80 -32.81
N THR A 249 -12.83 11.42 -32.69
CA THR A 249 -13.31 10.02 -32.85
C THR A 249 -14.82 9.94 -32.61
N ALA A 250 -15.59 10.75 -33.35
CA ALA A 250 -17.05 10.64 -33.40
C ALA A 250 -17.56 9.37 -34.12
N ALA A 251 -16.69 8.45 -34.54
CA ALA A 251 -17.06 7.30 -35.35
C ALA A 251 -17.25 5.96 -34.59
N ALA A 252 -16.89 5.86 -33.30
CA ALA A 252 -16.88 4.55 -32.60
C ALA A 252 -18.06 4.30 -31.64
N ALA A 253 -18.81 5.33 -31.24
CA ALA A 253 -19.81 5.21 -30.17
C ALA A 253 -21.19 4.66 -30.61
N ALA A 254 -21.40 4.33 -31.89
CA ALA A 254 -22.68 3.83 -32.39
C ALA A 254 -22.88 2.31 -32.24
N ARG A 255 -21.90 1.57 -31.70
CA ARG A 255 -21.94 0.09 -31.62
C ARG A 255 -21.70 -0.46 -30.22
N SER A 256 -22.40 0.02 -29.20
CA SER A 256 -22.60 -0.80 -27.99
C SER A 256 -23.78 -0.30 -27.14
N ARG A 257 -24.97 -0.32 -27.74
CA ARG A 257 -26.23 -0.36 -26.97
C ARG A 257 -26.74 -1.78 -27.00
N SER A 258 -26.41 -2.58 -26.00
CA SER A 258 -27.38 -3.49 -25.38
C SER A 258 -26.82 -4.10 -24.11
N ARG A 259 -27.72 -4.20 -23.11
CA ARG A 259 -27.70 -5.11 -21.97
C ARG A 259 -27.09 -4.61 -20.64
N SER A 260 -27.94 -3.92 -19.88
CA SER A 260 -28.00 -4.01 -18.41
C SER A 260 -28.66 -5.35 -17.98
N PRO A 261 -28.86 -5.68 -16.67
CA PRO A 261 -28.39 -5.05 -15.42
C PRO A 261 -27.92 -6.07 -14.33
N SER A 262 -27.65 -5.54 -13.12
CA SER A 262 -27.82 -6.14 -11.77
C SER A 262 -26.54 -6.53 -11.00
N GLY A 263 -26.43 -6.03 -9.76
CA GLY A 263 -25.39 -6.41 -8.82
C GLY A 263 -25.12 -5.39 -7.71
N VAL A 264 -26.08 -5.26 -6.78
CA VAL A 264 -25.99 -4.90 -5.34
C VAL A 264 -24.72 -4.17 -4.84
N PHE A 265 -24.95 -2.94 -4.36
CA PHE A 265 -24.05 -2.14 -3.53
C PHE A 265 -24.07 -2.68 -2.10
N GLN A 266 -22.91 -3.05 -1.54
CA GLN A 266 -22.76 -3.38 -0.12
C GLN A 266 -21.54 -2.63 0.44
N ASP A 267 -21.77 -1.90 1.53
CA ASP A 267 -20.81 -1.08 2.27
C ASP A 267 -19.55 -1.84 2.70
N PRO A 268 -18.35 -1.24 2.62
CA PRO A 268 -17.16 -1.78 3.26
C PRO A 268 -17.03 -1.30 4.71
N GLN A 269 -17.17 -2.24 5.65
CA GLN A 269 -16.75 -2.10 7.05
C GLN A 269 -15.21 -2.09 7.16
N LEU A 270 -14.70 -1.28 8.09
CA LEU A 270 -13.31 -1.10 8.49
C LEU A 270 -12.66 -2.40 9.04
N PRO A 271 -11.37 -2.67 8.76
CA PRO A 271 -10.66 -3.79 9.39
C PRO A 271 -10.17 -3.44 10.80
N GLN A 272 -10.50 -4.28 11.77
CA GLN A 272 -9.96 -4.26 13.13
C GLN A 272 -8.60 -4.97 13.23
N SER A 273 -7.87 -4.49 14.22
CA SER A 273 -6.51 -4.79 14.65
C SER A 273 -6.30 -6.19 15.27
N THR A 274 -5.10 -6.73 15.04
CA THR A 274 -4.25 -7.61 15.88
C THR A 274 -4.75 -8.95 16.46
N GLN A 275 -4.11 -10.05 15.99
CA GLN A 275 -3.57 -11.14 16.84
C GLN A 275 -2.35 -11.80 16.14
N PRO A 276 -1.27 -12.17 16.85
CA PRO A 276 -0.14 -12.92 16.30
C PRO A 276 -0.34 -14.44 16.44
N HIS A 277 -0.17 -15.19 15.34
CA HIS A 277 -0.13 -16.65 15.39
C HIS A 277 1.24 -17.14 15.87
N SER A 278 1.23 -17.82 17.02
CA SER A 278 2.35 -18.62 17.53
C SER A 278 2.42 -19.95 16.77
N VAL A 279 3.59 -20.30 16.24
CA VAL A 279 3.86 -21.58 15.57
C VAL A 279 4.66 -22.46 16.53
N PRO A 280 4.24 -23.71 16.83
CA PRO A 280 5.02 -24.60 17.68
C PRO A 280 6.19 -25.22 16.91
N ILE A 281 7.39 -25.10 17.47
CA ILE A 281 8.61 -25.79 17.02
C ILE A 281 8.52 -27.26 17.45
N GLN A 282 8.49 -28.19 16.49
CA GLN A 282 8.67 -29.62 16.76
C GLN A 282 10.17 -29.92 16.93
N LEU A 283 10.55 -30.35 18.14
CA LEU A 283 11.89 -30.89 18.43
C LEU A 283 12.02 -32.27 17.79
N LEU A 284 12.91 -32.38 16.81
CA LEU A 284 13.35 -33.66 16.24
C LEU A 284 14.18 -34.41 17.28
N ASN A 285 13.67 -35.58 17.66
CA ASN A 285 14.30 -36.55 18.54
C ASN A 285 15.41 -37.29 17.75
N LEU A 286 16.68 -36.95 18.01
CA LEU A 286 17.83 -37.69 17.48
C LEU A 286 18.19 -38.81 18.47
N SER A 287 17.65 -39.99 18.20
CA SER A 287 18.18 -41.25 18.74
C SER A 287 19.38 -41.67 17.89
N LEU A 288 20.58 -41.67 18.47
CA LEU A 288 21.76 -42.31 17.88
C LEU A 288 21.84 -43.79 18.34
N PRO A 289 22.27 -44.71 17.47
CA PRO A 289 22.77 -46.03 17.86
C PRO A 289 24.18 -45.98 18.45
#